data_AF-B1X2Z6-F1
#
_entry.id   AF-B1X2Z6-F1
#
_cell.length_a   1.000
_cell.length_b   1.000
_cell.length_c   1.000
_cell.angle_alpha   90.00
_cell.angle_beta   90.00
_cell.angle_gamma   90.00
#
_symmetry.space_group_name_H-M   'P 1'
#
loop_
_entity.id
_entity.type
_entity.pdbx_description
1 polymer ?
#
loop_
_entity_poly.entity_id
_entity_poly.type
_entity_poly.pdbx_seq_one_letter_code
_entity_poly.pdbx_strand_id
1 'polypeptide(L)' 'MTLPTKISPLLYKGEIERPKKCRKQFYSGKQKEHTLKTQLVIQQKTGQIICIVNGKGKTHDFKLF' A
#
# COMPACT_ATOMS: atom_id res chain seq x y z
N MET A 1 -31.95 6.91 -3.89
CA MET A 1 -30.86 7.49 -4.72
C MET A 1 -29.56 7.37 -3.94
N THR A 2 -28.80 6.29 -4.10
CA THR A 2 -27.48 6.16 -3.49
C THR A 2 -26.48 6.99 -4.30
N LEU A 3 -26.00 8.09 -3.72
CA LEU A 3 -24.90 8.86 -4.31
C LEU A 3 -23.73 7.90 -4.63
N PRO A 4 -23.04 8.04 -5.78
CA PRO A 4 -21.88 7.19 -6.06
C PRO A 4 -20.89 7.31 -4.90
N THR A 5 -20.62 6.20 -4.23
CA THR A 5 -19.61 6.11 -3.18
C THR A 5 -18.27 6.37 -3.85
N LYS A 6 -17.74 7.57 -3.65
CA LYS A 6 -16.43 7.96 -4.15
C LYS A 6 -15.38 7.15 -3.41
N ILE A 7 -14.83 6.15 -4.10
CA ILE A 7 -13.75 5.30 -3.64
C ILE A 7 -12.45 5.90 -4.16
N SER A 8 -11.44 6.03 -3.31
CA SER A 8 -10.10 6.45 -3.72
C SER A 8 -9.02 5.49 -3.24
N PRO A 9 -8.09 5.10 -4.12
CA PRO A 9 -6.86 4.44 -3.70
C PRO A 9 -5.92 5.48 -3.06
N LEU A 10 -5.43 5.16 -1.87
CA LEU A 10 -4.33 5.87 -1.22
C LEU A 10 -3.10 4.97 -1.24
N LEU A 11 -1.99 5.50 -1.73
CA LEU A 11 -0.73 4.79 -1.80
C LEU A 11 0.26 5.34 -0.78
N TYR A 12 0.77 4.45 0.06
CA TYR A 12 1.79 4.76 1.04
C TYR A 12 2.99 3.82 0.87
N LYS A 13 4.19 4.38 0.97
CA LYS A 13 5.43 3.62 1.05
C LYS A 13 6.14 4.01 2.34
N GLY A 14 6.32 3.03 3.21
CA GLY A 14 6.94 3.23 4.52
C GLY A 14 8.26 2.48 4.64
N GLU A 15 9.17 3.05 5.41
CA GLU A 15 10.33 2.35 5.94
C GLU A 15 9.86 1.28 6.93
N ILE A 16 10.51 0.12 6.88
CA ILE A 16 10.25 -0.97 7.83
C ILE A 16 11.57 -1.43 8.44
N GLU A 17 11.46 -2.01 9.64
CA GLU A 17 12.58 -2.75 10.20
C GLU A 17 13.04 -3.86 9.26
N ARG A 18 14.34 -4.16 9.33
CA ARG A 18 14.98 -5.20 8.52
C ARG A 18 14.25 -6.54 8.71
N PRO A 19 13.60 -7.09 7.67
CA PRO A 19 12.84 -8.33 7.83
C PRO A 19 13.77 -9.52 8.04
N LYS A 20 13.38 -10.43 8.95
CA LYS A 20 14.12 -11.67 9.25
C LYS A 20 14.08 -12.69 8.10
N LYS A 21 12.98 -12.72 7.33
CA LYS A 21 12.79 -13.60 6.16
C LYS A 21 12.70 -12.77 4.88
N CYS A 22 13.19 -13.30 3.76
CA CYS A 22 13.07 -12.67 2.44
C CYS A 22 13.62 -11.22 2.36
N ARG A 23 14.61 -10.86 3.19
CA ARG A 23 15.17 -9.51 3.33
C ARG A 23 15.46 -8.81 2.00
N LYS A 24 16.10 -9.50 1.06
CA LYS A 24 16.46 -8.93 -0.26
C LYS A 24 15.25 -8.48 -1.07
N GLN A 25 14.06 -9.03 -0.80
CA GLN A 25 12.84 -8.71 -1.54
C GLN A 25 12.22 -7.37 -1.12
N PHE A 26 12.45 -6.95 0.12
CA PHE A 26 11.93 -5.69 0.68
C PHE A 26 12.93 -4.54 0.61
N TYR A 27 14.20 -4.84 0.29
CA TYR A 27 15.22 -3.81 0.15
C TYR A 27 15.00 -2.94 -1.09
N SER A 28 15.01 -1.62 -0.89
CA SER A 28 14.93 -0.60 -1.93
C SER A 28 16.33 -0.07 -2.23
N GLY A 29 16.87 -0.37 -3.41
CA GLY A 29 18.19 0.15 -3.80
C GLY A 29 18.24 1.68 -3.90
N LYS A 30 17.12 2.30 -4.30
CA LYS A 30 17.00 3.76 -4.46
C LYS A 30 17.02 4.51 -3.12
N GLN A 31 16.33 3.98 -2.11
CA GLN A 31 16.25 4.61 -0.78
C GLN A 31 17.28 4.04 0.21
N LYS A 32 17.97 2.94 -0.13
CA LYS A 32 18.96 2.24 0.71
C LYS A 32 18.40 1.68 2.03
N GLU A 33 17.11 1.35 2.05
CA GLU A 33 16.39 0.83 3.23
C GLU A 33 15.40 -0.28 2.87
N HIS A 34 14.82 -0.94 3.88
CA HIS A 34 13.73 -1.89 3.65
C HIS A 34 12.42 -1.13 3.62
N THR A 35 11.62 -1.39 2.60
CA THR A 35 10.37 -0.64 2.38
C THR A 35 9.21 -1.58 2.12
N LEU A 36 8.05 -1.19 2.66
CA LEU A 36 6.78 -1.82 2.41
C LEU A 36 5.90 -0.84 1.64
N LYS A 37 5.22 -1.34 0.61
CA LYS A 37 4.19 -0.59 -0.10
C LYS A 37 2.83 -1.04 0.43
N THR A 38 2.01 -0.07 0.81
CA THR A 38 0.65 -0.29 1.29
C THR A 38 -0.30 0.53 0.45
N GLN A 39 -1.30 -0.12 -0.12
CA GLN A 39 -2.39 0.54 -0.84
C GLN A 39 -3.68 0.34 -0.05
N LEU A 40 -4.33 1.45 0.29
CA LEU A 40 -5.61 1.47 0.97
C LEU A 40 -6.70 1.92 0.01
N VAL A 41 -7.84 1.25 0.05
CA VAL A 41 -9.04 1.68 -0.65
C VAL A 41 -10.00 2.20 0.41
N ILE A 42 -10.29 3.49 0.36
CA ILE A 42 -11.16 4.13 1.35
C ILE A 42 -12.43 4.67 0.72
N GLN A 43 -13.54 4.56 1.44
CA GLN A 43 -14.77 5.26 1.13
C GLN A 43 -14.67 6.69 1.70
N GLN A 44 -14.55 7.70 0.83
CA GLN A 44 -14.25 9.07 1.27
C GLN A 44 -15.30 9.66 2.23
N LYS A 45 -16.57 9.25 2.10
CA LYS A 45 -17.68 9.82 2.88
C LYS A 45 -17.72 9.34 4.33
N THR A 46 -17.41 8.06 4.56
CA THR A 46 -17.49 7.44 5.89
C THR A 46 -16.12 7.24 6.52
N GLY A 47 -15.05 7.42 5.74
CA GLY A 47 -13.69 7.07 6.15
C GLY A 47 -13.46 5.56 6.26
N GLN A 48 -14.42 4.72 5.87
CA GLN A 48 -14.29 3.28 5.98
C GLN A 48 -13.19 2.75 5.06
N ILE A 49 -12.32 1.92 5.62
CA ILE A 49 -11.32 1.18 4.87
C ILE A 49 -12.00 -0.04 4.26
N ILE A 50 -12.10 -0.05 2.93
CA ILE A 50 -12.71 -1.13 2.16
C ILE A 50 -11.71 -2.26 1.91
N CYS A 51 -10.45 -1.90 1.64
CA CYS A 51 -9.40 -2.86 1.32
C CYS A 51 -8.02 -2.35 1.74
N ILE A 52 -7.18 -3.26 2.23
CA ILE A 52 -5.77 -3.03 2.52
C ILE A 52 -4.97 -4.09 1.77
N VAL A 53 -4.07 -3.65 0.90
CA VAL A 53 -3.09 -4.53 0.26
C VAL A 53 -1.70 -4.06 0.58
N ASN A 54 -0.84 -4.98 0.99
CA ASN A 54 0.57 -4.72 1.24
C ASN A 54 1.45 -5.58 0.35
N GLY A 55 2.66 -5.09 0.10
CA GLY A 55 3.67 -5.83 -0.62
C GLY A 55 5.02 -5.15 -0.59
N LYS A 56 5.94 -5.67 -1.40
CA LYS A 56 7.31 -5.18 -1.47
C LYS A 56 7.30 -3.71 -1.91
N GLY A 57 8.13 -2.87 -1.27
CA GLY A 57 8.22 -1.45 -1.59
C GLY A 57 8.59 -1.10 -3.04
N LYS A 58 9.10 -2.07 -3.81
CA LYS A 58 9.45 -1.94 -5.23
C LYS A 58 8.32 -2.36 -6.20
N THR A 59 7.20 -2.89 -5.69
CA THR A 59 6.10 -3.33 -6.54
C THR A 59 5.37 -2.12 -7.15
N HIS A 60 4.91 -2.25 -8.40
CA HIS A 60 4.03 -1.27 -9.05
C HIS A 60 2.69 -1.14 -8.30
N ASP A 61 1.82 -0.22 -8.72
CA ASP A 61 0.52 -0.06 -8.08
C ASP A 61 -0.28 -1.36 -8.25
N PHE A 62 -0.97 -1.77 -7.18
CA PHE A 62 -1.77 -2.98 -7.23
C PHE A 62 -2.98 -2.70 -8.11
N LYS A 63 -3.24 -3.59 -9.07
CA LYS A 63 -4.50 -3.56 -9.82
C LYS A 63 -5.60 -4.00 -8.85
N LEU A 64 -6.32 -3.03 -8.31
CA LEU A 64 -7.46 -3.24 -7.44
C LEU A 64 -8.72 -3.06 -8.28
N PHE A 65 -9.44 -4.16 -8.49
CA PHE A 65 -10.73 -4.29 -9.19
C PHE A 65 -10.77 -3.68 -10.61
#